data_AF-A0A2E5I8B9-F1
#
_entry.id   AF-A0A2E5I8B9-F1
#
_cell.length_a   1.000
_cell.length_b   1.000
_cell.length_c   1.000
_cell.angle_alpha   90.00
_cell.angle_beta   90.00
_cell.angle_gamma   90.00
#
_symmetry.space_group_name_H-M   'P 1'
#
loop_
_entity.id
_entity.type
_entity.pdbx_description
1 polymer ?
#
loop_
_entity_poly.entity_id
_entity_poly.type
_entity_poly.pdbx_seq_one_letter_code
_entity_poly.pdbx_strand_id
1 'polypeptide(L)'
;MSLSGTPSSHLFQKSPEAIREPHFTVDDVWTTLRSGEAQIAYRRGKGEGLFDDLKAASTQLGISDRIAYARQIHSNTVISVDSPGFVGEGDGLITDSSEVALAIQVADCVPVFLMERGGKARGLIHAGWKGTLRNIAREGVAMMVSTIGTDVNNLHCFLGPSIRSCCYQIGKDVAEQFRIPHLTENGGNRYTLDLHRTNLDQLIEAGVNNENISFDTKCTCCSKNGLHSFRRDTDAAGRNICFLRGMNNSDSSV
;
A
#
# COMPACT_ATOMS: atom_id res chain seq x y z
N MET A 1 25.22 -45.67 -55.71
CA MET A 1 23.92 -45.43 -56.39
C MET A 1 22.84 -45.40 -55.33
N SER A 2 21.95 -44.38 -55.36
CA SER A 2 20.81 -44.12 -54.44
C SER A 2 21.23 -43.72 -53.01
N LEU A 3 21.19 -42.47 -52.51
CA LEU A 3 20.22 -41.36 -52.54
C LEU A 3 18.78 -41.71 -52.09
N SER A 4 18.54 -41.62 -50.77
CA SER A 4 17.33 -41.07 -50.13
C SER A 4 17.59 -41.00 -48.61
N GLY A 5 17.47 -39.90 -47.88
CA GLY A 5 16.76 -38.65 -48.12
C GLY A 5 15.41 -38.66 -47.41
N THR A 6 15.39 -38.47 -46.08
CA THR A 6 14.61 -37.44 -45.35
C THR A 6 14.55 -37.76 -43.84
N PRO A 7 14.78 -36.76 -42.96
CA PRO A 7 14.60 -36.93 -41.52
C PRO A 7 13.11 -36.82 -41.17
N SER A 8 12.55 -37.82 -40.50
CA SER A 8 11.18 -37.76 -39.99
C SER A 8 11.11 -36.73 -38.86
N SER A 9 10.41 -35.65 -39.16
CA SER A 9 9.97 -34.59 -38.28
C SER A 9 9.00 -35.13 -37.22
N HIS A 10 9.49 -35.43 -36.02
CA HIS A 10 8.63 -35.32 -34.84
C HIS A 10 8.81 -33.94 -34.23
N LEU A 11 7.97 -33.05 -34.75
CA LEU A 11 7.47 -31.87 -34.06
C LEU A 11 7.14 -32.24 -32.62
N PHE A 12 8.05 -31.98 -31.68
CA PHE A 12 7.61 -31.62 -30.34
C PHE A 12 6.90 -30.29 -30.50
N GLN A 13 5.58 -30.38 -30.70
CA GLN A 13 4.68 -29.25 -30.49
C GLN A 13 5.05 -28.69 -29.13
N LYS A 14 5.65 -27.48 -29.13
CA LYS A 14 5.62 -26.63 -27.96
C LYS A 14 4.16 -26.60 -27.54
N SER A 15 3.87 -27.11 -26.33
CA SER A 15 2.61 -26.83 -25.67
C SER A 15 2.34 -25.34 -25.82
N PRO A 16 1.13 -24.91 -26.21
CA PRO A 16 0.79 -23.49 -26.14
C PRO A 16 1.19 -23.03 -24.75
N GLU A 17 2.07 -22.03 -24.66
CA GLU A 17 2.36 -21.36 -23.41
C GLU A 17 1.00 -21.01 -22.82
N ALA A 18 0.63 -21.70 -21.75
CA ALA A 18 -0.55 -21.35 -20.99
C ALA A 18 -0.32 -19.90 -20.60
N ILE A 19 -1.07 -19.00 -21.24
CA ILE A 19 -1.15 -17.61 -20.83
C ILE A 19 -1.60 -17.69 -19.38
N ARG A 20 -0.64 -17.54 -18.46
CA ARG A 20 -0.92 -17.50 -17.03
C ARG A 20 -1.77 -16.26 -16.85
N GLU A 21 -3.07 -16.48 -16.61
CA GLU A 21 -3.99 -15.45 -16.13
C GLU A 21 -3.25 -14.51 -15.17
N PRO A 22 -3.30 -13.19 -15.35
CA PRO A 22 -2.55 -12.28 -14.51
C PRO A 22 -2.92 -12.52 -13.04
N HIS A 23 -1.92 -12.67 -12.17
CA HIS A 23 -2.10 -13.03 -10.76
C HIS A 23 -2.77 -11.93 -9.89
N PHE A 24 -3.34 -10.89 -10.51
CA PHE A 24 -3.89 -9.70 -9.90
C PHE A 24 -5.25 -9.36 -10.48
N THR A 25 -6.15 -8.89 -9.62
CA THR A 25 -7.41 -8.26 -10.01
C THR A 25 -7.36 -6.82 -9.56
N VAL A 26 -7.52 -5.88 -10.50
CA VAL A 26 -7.39 -4.42 -10.28
C VAL A 26 -8.68 -3.79 -9.74
N ASP A 27 -9.79 -4.52 -9.79
CA ASP A 27 -11.10 -3.99 -9.45
C ASP A 27 -11.36 -4.00 -7.95
N ASP A 28 -11.23 -2.87 -7.23
CA ASP A 28 -12.31 -2.44 -6.31
C ASP A 28 -12.05 -1.08 -5.62
N VAL A 29 -10.82 -0.54 -5.58
CA VAL A 29 -10.55 0.74 -4.88
C VAL A 29 -9.66 1.68 -5.68
N TRP A 30 -10.31 2.49 -6.50
CA TRP A 30 -9.73 3.65 -7.15
C TRP A 30 -10.12 4.90 -6.38
N THR A 31 -9.14 5.72 -6.00
CA THR A 31 -9.41 7.08 -5.52
C THR A 31 -8.43 8.06 -6.15
N THR A 32 -8.96 9.12 -6.74
CA THR A 32 -8.16 10.24 -7.23
C THR A 32 -7.94 11.18 -6.06
N LEU A 33 -6.68 11.36 -5.65
CA LEU A 33 -6.30 12.50 -4.80
C LEU A 33 -6.14 13.70 -5.74
N ARG A 34 -6.45 14.92 -5.28
CA ARG A 34 -6.60 16.12 -6.13
C ARG A 34 -5.47 16.37 -7.16
N SER A 35 -4.27 15.83 -6.96
CA SER A 35 -3.12 15.98 -7.87
C SER A 35 -2.24 14.73 -7.96
N GLY A 36 -2.82 13.57 -7.66
CA GLY A 36 -2.10 12.30 -7.70
C GLY A 36 -3.06 11.12 -7.65
N GLU A 37 -2.62 9.99 -8.18
CA GLU A 37 -3.41 8.78 -8.19
C GLU A 37 -2.97 7.87 -7.04
N ALA A 38 -3.89 7.63 -6.11
CA ALA A 38 -3.76 6.58 -5.12
C ALA A 38 -4.52 5.36 -5.64
N GLN A 39 -3.78 4.32 -6.00
CA GLN A 39 -4.35 3.11 -6.56
C GLN A 39 -4.07 1.94 -5.62
N ILE A 40 -5.08 1.11 -5.36
CA ILE A 40 -4.93 -0.09 -4.55
C ILE A 40 -5.31 -1.28 -5.41
N ALA A 41 -4.31 -2.02 -5.86
CA ALA A 41 -4.48 -3.31 -6.52
C ALA A 41 -4.32 -4.44 -5.49
N TYR A 42 -4.86 -5.62 -5.76
CA TYR A 42 -4.70 -6.74 -4.83
C TYR A 42 -4.58 -8.09 -5.53
N ARG A 43 -3.80 -8.98 -4.92
CA ARG A 43 -3.33 -10.24 -5.52
C ARG A 43 -4.06 -11.47 -4.97
N ARG A 44 -4.60 -12.35 -5.80
CA ARG A 44 -4.95 -13.71 -5.33
C ARG A 44 -3.72 -14.63 -5.37
N GLY A 45 -3.27 -15.15 -4.23
CA GLY A 45 -2.31 -16.28 -4.15
C GLY A 45 -1.03 -16.04 -3.32
N LYS A 46 -0.37 -17.14 -2.96
CA LYS A 46 0.80 -17.25 -2.04
C LYS A 46 2.18 -17.10 -2.72
N GLY A 47 2.25 -16.97 -4.04
CA GLY A 47 3.49 -17.27 -4.76
C GLY A 47 4.67 -16.39 -4.36
N GLU A 48 5.86 -17.00 -4.32
CA GLU A 48 7.15 -16.30 -4.30
C GLU A 48 7.22 -15.29 -5.47
N GLY A 49 7.99 -14.21 -5.30
CA GLY A 49 8.11 -13.15 -6.32
C GLY A 49 7.43 -11.83 -5.96
N LEU A 50 7.51 -11.38 -4.70
CA LEU A 50 6.94 -10.12 -4.20
C LEU A 50 7.22 -8.89 -5.10
N PHE A 51 8.40 -8.88 -5.73
CA PHE A 51 8.83 -7.85 -6.66
C PHE A 51 8.28 -8.04 -8.07
N ASP A 52 8.26 -9.26 -8.60
CA ASP A 52 7.71 -9.56 -9.93
C ASP A 52 6.22 -9.22 -9.99
N ASP A 53 5.53 -9.50 -8.88
CA ASP A 53 4.16 -9.13 -8.58
C ASP A 53 3.93 -7.61 -8.62
N LEU A 54 4.78 -6.85 -7.92
CA LEU A 54 4.73 -5.39 -7.88
C LEU A 54 4.99 -4.79 -9.27
N LYS A 55 5.93 -5.36 -10.03
CA LYS A 55 6.26 -4.94 -11.40
C LYS A 55 5.16 -5.29 -12.41
N ALA A 56 4.52 -6.45 -12.26
CA ALA A 56 3.40 -6.84 -13.10
C ALA A 56 2.19 -5.94 -12.85
N ALA A 57 1.83 -5.70 -11.59
CA ALA A 57 0.76 -4.79 -11.22
C ALA A 57 1.03 -3.36 -11.71
N SER A 58 2.27 -2.87 -11.56
CA SER A 58 2.62 -1.53 -12.03
C SER A 58 2.54 -1.36 -13.54
N THR A 59 2.87 -2.41 -14.29
CA THR A 59 2.76 -2.42 -15.75
C THR A 59 1.30 -2.32 -16.17
N GLN A 60 0.41 -3.09 -15.52
CA GLN A 60 -1.04 -3.05 -15.81
C GLN A 60 -1.67 -1.69 -15.47
N LEU A 61 -1.17 -1.02 -14.44
CA LEU A 61 -1.66 0.28 -14.00
C LEU A 61 -1.04 1.47 -14.76
N GLY A 62 -0.16 1.21 -15.74
CA GLY A 62 0.54 2.27 -16.48
C GLY A 62 1.53 3.07 -15.63
N ILE A 63 1.96 2.53 -14.49
CA ILE A 63 2.97 3.11 -13.59
C ILE A 63 4.40 2.74 -14.05
N SER A 64 4.57 1.57 -14.68
CA SER A 64 5.86 1.02 -15.16
C SER A 64 6.84 0.64 -14.04
N ASP A 65 8.12 0.48 -14.39
CA ASP A 65 9.30 0.22 -13.55
C ASP A 65 9.75 1.40 -12.69
N ARG A 66 8.97 2.48 -12.65
CA ARG A 66 9.26 3.72 -11.91
C ARG A 66 8.96 3.64 -10.41
N ILE A 67 8.98 2.45 -9.79
CA ILE A 67 8.53 2.26 -8.41
C ILE A 67 9.66 2.14 -7.41
N ALA A 68 9.57 2.91 -6.33
CA ALA A 68 10.32 2.68 -5.11
C ALA A 68 9.51 1.84 -4.09
N TYR A 69 10.18 0.88 -3.46
CA TYR A 69 9.60 -0.01 -2.45
C TYR A 69 10.63 -0.41 -1.40
N ALA A 70 10.15 -0.75 -0.20
CA ALA A 70 11.00 -1.18 0.92
C ALA A 70 10.54 -2.53 1.48
N ARG A 71 11.43 -3.17 2.24
CA ARG A 71 11.07 -4.28 3.11
C ARG A 71 10.41 -3.70 4.37
N GLN A 72 9.10 -3.88 4.46
CA GLN A 72 8.30 -3.45 5.60
C GLN A 72 8.58 -4.32 6.84
N ILE A 73 8.93 -3.68 7.95
CA ILE A 73 9.34 -4.34 9.20
C ILE A 73 8.47 -3.93 10.40
N HIS A 74 7.36 -3.23 10.15
CA HIS A 74 6.46 -2.66 11.16
C HIS A 74 7.17 -1.70 12.13
N SER A 75 8.12 -0.94 11.60
CA SER A 75 8.81 0.17 12.25
C SER A 75 8.02 1.49 12.13
N ASN A 76 8.65 2.61 12.48
CA ASN A 76 8.24 3.96 12.10
C ASN A 76 9.23 4.63 11.13
N THR A 77 10.11 3.86 10.50
CA THR A 77 11.12 4.40 9.58
C THR A 77 10.48 4.86 8.28
N VAL A 78 10.64 6.14 7.95
CA VAL A 78 10.20 6.74 6.69
C VAL A 78 11.44 7.14 5.88
N ILE A 79 11.49 6.74 4.60
CA ILE A 79 12.65 6.93 3.73
C ILE A 79 12.29 7.94 2.63
N SER A 80 13.13 8.96 2.44
CA SER A 80 13.06 9.82 1.27
C SER A 80 13.75 9.16 0.09
N VAL A 81 13.07 9.06 -1.04
CA VAL A 81 13.55 8.35 -2.23
C VAL A 81 13.59 9.28 -3.44
N ASP A 82 14.65 9.19 -4.24
CA ASP A 82 14.88 10.01 -5.43
C ASP A 82 14.79 9.20 -6.74
N SER A 83 14.90 7.87 -6.62
CA SER A 83 14.98 6.93 -7.73
C SER A 83 14.13 5.67 -7.48
N PRO A 84 13.64 5.01 -8.55
CA PRO A 84 12.96 3.72 -8.45
C PRO A 84 13.89 2.61 -7.92
N GLY A 85 13.31 1.61 -7.27
CA GLY A 85 14.01 0.40 -6.83
C GLY A 85 13.80 0.05 -5.36
N PHE A 86 14.58 -0.92 -4.90
CA PHE A 86 14.59 -1.35 -3.50
C PHE A 86 15.41 -0.37 -2.65
N VAL A 87 14.80 0.19 -1.62
CA VAL A 87 15.43 1.24 -0.80
C VAL A 87 15.80 0.80 0.61
N GLY A 88 15.75 -0.50 0.91
CA GLY A 88 16.15 -1.06 2.21
C GLY A 88 14.98 -1.43 3.11
N GLU A 89 15.14 -1.23 4.42
CA GLU A 89 14.11 -1.51 5.43
C GLU A 89 13.40 -0.23 5.88
N GLY A 90 12.08 -0.22 5.78
CA GLY A 90 11.25 0.92 6.15
C GLY A 90 9.77 0.65 5.94
N ASP A 91 8.95 1.45 6.59
CA ASP A 91 7.50 1.32 6.57
C ASP A 91 6.80 2.56 6.01
N GLY A 92 7.55 3.61 5.67
CA GLY A 92 7.05 4.74 4.88
C GLY A 92 8.05 5.16 3.83
N LEU A 93 7.54 5.67 2.72
CA LEU A 93 8.33 6.24 1.64
C LEU A 93 7.81 7.64 1.33
N ILE A 94 8.68 8.59 1.03
CA ILE A 94 8.32 9.91 0.53
C ILE A 94 9.20 10.31 -0.66
N THR A 95 8.69 11.15 -1.55
CA THR A 95 9.45 11.64 -2.71
C THR A 95 8.83 12.92 -3.25
N ASP A 96 9.64 13.77 -3.86
CA ASP A 96 9.26 14.89 -4.72
C ASP A 96 9.64 14.67 -6.20
N SER A 97 10.27 13.55 -6.52
CA SER A 97 10.70 13.21 -7.88
C SER A 97 9.48 12.87 -8.74
N SER A 98 9.31 13.50 -9.90
CA SER A 98 8.31 13.08 -10.91
C SER A 98 8.56 11.67 -11.45
N GLU A 99 9.76 11.13 -11.23
CA GLU A 99 10.22 9.85 -11.75
C GLU A 99 9.86 8.65 -10.88
N VAL A 100 9.31 8.85 -9.68
CA VAL A 100 9.18 7.77 -8.68
C VAL A 100 7.75 7.57 -8.18
N ALA A 101 7.07 6.51 -8.61
CA ALA A 101 5.90 6.02 -7.91
C ALA A 101 6.31 5.31 -6.60
N LEU A 102 5.46 5.38 -5.58
CA LEU A 102 5.69 4.71 -4.30
C LEU A 102 4.83 3.46 -4.22
N ALA A 103 5.36 2.39 -3.61
CA ALA A 103 4.58 1.20 -3.34
C ALA A 103 4.79 0.64 -1.93
N ILE A 104 3.69 0.21 -1.31
CA ILE A 104 3.68 -0.58 -0.07
C ILE A 104 2.70 -1.74 -0.23
N GLN A 105 2.79 -2.70 0.68
CA GLN A 105 1.88 -3.83 0.74
C GLN A 105 1.20 -3.92 2.10
N VAL A 106 -0.10 -4.17 2.09
CA VAL A 106 -0.89 -4.31 3.32
C VAL A 106 -1.78 -5.53 3.25
N ALA A 107 -2.00 -6.15 4.41
CA ALA A 107 -3.13 -7.03 4.66
C ALA A 107 -3.58 -6.68 6.08
N ASP A 108 -4.68 -5.91 6.18
CA ASP A 108 -5.23 -5.30 7.39
C ASP A 108 -4.58 -4.01 7.90
N CYS A 109 -3.26 -3.83 7.79
CA CYS A 109 -2.62 -2.57 8.20
C CYS A 109 -3.19 -1.36 7.43
N VAL A 110 -3.14 -0.16 8.03
CA VAL A 110 -3.68 1.07 7.43
C VAL A 110 -2.67 1.62 6.40
N PRO A 111 -3.00 1.67 5.09
CA PRO A 111 -2.20 2.42 4.15
C PRO A 111 -2.57 3.91 4.26
N VAL A 112 -1.60 4.77 4.58
CA VAL A 112 -1.77 6.22 4.65
C VAL A 112 -1.06 6.86 3.47
N PHE A 113 -1.85 7.53 2.64
CA PHE A 113 -1.39 8.25 1.45
C PHE A 113 -1.29 9.74 1.81
N LEU A 114 -0.16 10.35 1.48
CA LEU A 114 0.14 11.75 1.67
C LEU A 114 0.41 12.37 0.30
N MET A 115 -0.31 13.42 -0.07
CA MET A 115 -0.17 14.07 -1.38
C MET A 115 -0.21 15.58 -1.20
N GLU A 116 0.83 16.27 -1.63
CA GLU A 116 0.80 17.72 -1.70
C GLU A 116 -0.18 18.15 -2.81
N ARG A 117 -0.97 19.22 -2.56
CA ARG A 117 -1.91 19.82 -3.53
C ARG A 117 -1.26 20.20 -4.88
N GLY A 118 0.06 20.38 -4.93
CA GLY A 118 0.80 20.64 -6.16
C GLY A 118 1.23 19.40 -6.94
N GLY A 119 1.02 18.19 -6.39
CA GLY A 119 1.41 16.92 -7.00
C GLY A 119 2.92 16.63 -7.02
N LYS A 120 3.75 17.56 -6.54
CA LYS A 120 5.21 17.41 -6.50
C LYS A 120 5.60 16.42 -5.42
N ALA A 121 5.26 16.71 -4.17
CA ALA A 121 5.58 15.86 -3.04
C ALA A 121 4.49 14.82 -2.75
N ARG A 122 4.91 13.60 -2.44
CA ARG A 122 4.02 12.49 -2.05
C ARG A 122 4.66 11.55 -1.06
N GLY A 123 3.84 10.86 -0.29
CA GLY A 123 4.25 9.87 0.71
C GLY A 123 3.28 8.71 0.82
N LEU A 124 3.80 7.52 1.07
CA LEU A 124 3.00 6.30 1.22
C LEU A 124 3.49 5.50 2.41
N ILE A 125 2.61 5.31 3.39
CA ILE A 125 2.96 4.82 4.73
C ILE A 125 2.17 3.55 5.06
N HIS A 126 2.88 2.52 5.53
CA HIS A 126 2.35 1.30 6.09
C HIS A 126 2.19 1.44 7.61
N ALA A 127 0.96 1.69 8.06
CA ALA A 127 0.65 1.84 9.47
C ALA A 127 -0.04 0.59 10.04
N GLY A 128 0.76 -0.42 10.36
CA GLY A 128 0.35 -1.51 11.26
C GLY A 128 0.37 -1.07 12.72
N TRP A 129 -0.13 -1.90 13.64
CA TRP A 129 -0.26 -1.50 15.05
C TRP A 129 1.05 -1.04 15.69
N LYS A 130 2.19 -1.67 15.39
CA LYS A 130 3.50 -1.25 15.91
C LYS A 130 3.94 0.11 15.35
N GLY A 131 3.71 0.35 14.06
CA GLY A 131 4.01 1.63 13.42
C GLY A 131 3.11 2.74 13.95
N THR A 132 1.82 2.47 14.11
CA THR A 132 0.85 3.39 14.72
C THR A 132 1.21 3.70 16.17
N LEU A 133 1.57 2.70 16.98
CA LEU A 133 2.05 2.93 18.35
C LEU A 133 3.29 3.87 18.38
N ARG A 134 4.13 3.80 17.34
CA ARG A 134 5.33 4.64 17.17
C ARG A 134 5.07 5.91 16.34
N ASN A 135 3.81 6.28 16.13
CA ASN A 135 3.38 7.48 15.41
C ASN A 135 3.89 7.60 13.96
N ILE A 136 3.94 6.50 13.21
CA ILE A 136 4.46 6.53 11.83
C ILE A 136 3.69 7.50 10.89
N ALA A 137 2.38 7.70 11.08
CA ALA A 137 1.63 8.66 10.27
C ALA A 137 2.12 10.10 10.51
N ARG A 138 2.39 10.45 11.77
CA ARG A 138 2.99 11.73 12.16
C ARG A 138 4.41 11.88 11.61
N GLU A 139 5.21 10.81 11.67
CA GLU A 139 6.56 10.79 11.11
C GLU A 139 6.55 11.04 9.59
N GLY A 140 5.61 10.42 8.87
CA GLY A 140 5.40 10.65 7.44
C GLY A 140 5.13 12.12 7.14
N VAL A 141 4.21 12.77 7.88
CA VAL A 141 3.93 14.21 7.73
C VAL A 141 5.16 15.05 8.09
N ALA A 142 5.86 14.72 9.19
CA ALA A 142 7.06 15.44 9.60
C ALA A 142 8.12 15.41 8.51
N MET A 143 8.39 14.25 7.90
CA MET A 143 9.35 14.10 6.83
C MET A 143 8.93 14.83 5.54
N MET A 144 7.64 14.84 5.20
CA MET A 144 7.11 15.66 4.10
C MET A 144 7.42 17.16 4.29
N VAL A 145 7.33 17.64 5.54
CA VAL A 145 7.62 19.05 5.87
C VAL A 145 9.12 19.31 5.95
N SER A 146 9.87 18.52 6.72
CA SER A 146 11.27 18.82 7.04
C SER A 146 12.26 18.45 5.94
N THR A 147 11.98 17.38 5.17
CA THR A 147 12.90 16.87 4.16
C THR A 147 12.56 17.39 2.78
N ILE A 148 11.27 17.42 2.43
CA ILE A 148 10.81 17.88 1.10
C ILE A 148 10.45 19.37 1.10
N GLY A 149 10.08 19.95 2.24
CA GLY A 149 9.65 21.34 2.33
C GLY A 149 8.16 21.55 1.99
N THR A 150 7.35 20.50 2.11
CA THR A 150 5.89 20.60 1.88
C THR A 150 5.25 21.49 2.95
N ASP A 151 4.39 22.43 2.55
CA ASP A 151 3.51 23.11 3.50
C ASP A 151 2.42 22.13 3.96
N VAL A 152 2.36 21.87 5.27
CA VAL A 152 1.37 20.95 5.86
C VAL A 152 -0.08 21.35 5.53
N ASN A 153 -0.36 22.63 5.33
CA ASN A 153 -1.70 23.11 4.93
C ASN A 153 -2.09 22.68 3.52
N ASN A 154 -1.10 22.37 2.68
CA ASN A 154 -1.29 21.86 1.33
C ASN A 154 -1.30 20.32 1.27
N LEU A 155 -1.15 19.63 2.40
CA LEU A 155 -1.14 18.18 2.42
C LEU A 155 -2.57 17.62 2.42
N HIS A 156 -2.86 16.77 1.43
CA HIS A 156 -4.05 15.93 1.36
C HIS A 156 -3.69 14.53 1.80
N CYS A 157 -4.49 13.97 2.70
CA CYS A 157 -4.29 12.62 3.20
C CYS A 157 -5.46 11.72 2.83
N PHE A 158 -5.16 10.47 2.57
CA PHE A 158 -6.15 9.42 2.42
C PHE A 158 -5.76 8.19 3.22
N LEU A 159 -6.69 7.67 4.02
CA LEU A 159 -6.51 6.37 4.69
C LEU A 159 -7.30 5.33 3.91
N GLY A 160 -6.59 4.35 3.33
CA GLY A 160 -7.20 3.32 2.51
C GLY A 160 -7.88 2.20 3.32
N PRO A 161 -8.52 1.24 2.62
CA PRO A 161 -9.13 0.07 3.22
C PRO A 161 -8.14 -0.67 4.13
N SER A 162 -8.62 -0.98 5.33
CA SER A 162 -7.82 -1.60 6.39
C SER A 162 -8.72 -2.36 7.33
N ILE A 163 -8.16 -3.07 8.30
CA ILE A 163 -9.00 -3.70 9.31
C ILE A 163 -9.60 -2.62 10.23
N ARG A 164 -10.88 -2.76 10.50
CA ARG A 164 -11.65 -1.82 11.34
C ARG A 164 -11.92 -2.42 12.71
N SER A 165 -12.34 -1.58 13.64
CA SER A 165 -12.73 -1.95 15.00
C SER A 165 -13.80 -3.06 15.06
N CYS A 166 -14.65 -3.20 14.04
CA CYS A 166 -15.60 -4.32 13.95
C CYS A 166 -14.93 -5.72 13.84
N CYS A 167 -13.71 -5.79 13.32
CA CYS A 167 -13.00 -7.05 13.05
C CYS A 167 -11.61 -7.11 13.80
N TYR A 168 -11.07 -6.00 14.35
CA TYR A 168 -9.72 -5.93 14.97
C TYR A 168 -9.70 -6.07 16.50
N GLN A 169 -9.82 -7.30 16.97
CA GLN A 169 -9.56 -7.65 18.38
C GLN A 169 -8.06 -7.89 18.64
N ILE A 170 -7.58 -7.46 19.81
CA ILE A 170 -6.21 -7.63 20.30
C ILE A 170 -6.20 -8.14 21.75
N GLY A 171 -5.06 -8.70 22.16
CA GLY A 171 -4.80 -9.10 23.54
C GLY A 171 -4.40 -7.94 24.44
N LYS A 172 -4.41 -8.20 25.75
CA LYS A 172 -4.01 -7.25 26.79
C LYS A 172 -2.57 -6.73 26.62
N ASP A 173 -1.66 -7.58 26.18
CA ASP A 173 -0.25 -7.27 25.93
C ASP A 173 -0.04 -6.16 24.90
N VAL A 174 -0.86 -6.14 23.85
CA VAL A 174 -0.86 -5.06 22.85
C VAL A 174 -1.63 -3.86 23.39
N ALA A 175 -2.77 -4.09 24.03
CA ALA A 175 -3.65 -3.03 24.54
C ALA A 175 -2.94 -2.11 25.56
N GLU A 176 -2.18 -2.68 26.50
CA GLU A 176 -1.46 -1.93 27.55
C GLU A 176 -0.35 -1.00 27.00
N GLN A 177 0.11 -1.23 25.78
CA GLN A 177 1.09 -0.36 25.12
C GLN A 177 0.44 0.95 24.63
N PHE A 178 -0.85 0.91 24.32
CA PHE A 178 -1.59 2.05 23.81
C PHE A 178 -2.17 2.88 24.96
N ARG A 179 -1.62 4.09 25.15
CA ARG A 179 -2.11 5.08 26.13
C ARG A 179 -3.03 6.10 25.47
N ILE A 180 -3.92 5.65 24.61
CA ILE A 180 -4.62 6.49 23.62
C ILE A 180 -6.13 6.24 23.57
N PRO A 181 -6.89 7.19 23.01
CA PRO A 181 -8.28 6.97 22.63
C PRO A 181 -8.41 5.84 21.58
N HIS A 182 -9.61 5.29 21.46
CA HIS A 182 -10.01 4.23 20.50
C HIS A 182 -9.60 2.79 20.82
N LEU A 183 -9.38 2.52 22.09
CA LEU A 183 -9.30 1.18 22.66
C LEU A 183 -10.56 0.90 23.49
N THR A 184 -11.24 -0.21 23.22
CA THR A 184 -12.43 -0.64 23.97
C THR A 184 -12.18 -2.01 24.60
N GLU A 185 -12.36 -2.14 25.92
CA GLU A 185 -12.30 -3.43 26.60
C GLU A 185 -13.61 -4.21 26.39
N ASN A 186 -13.51 -5.43 25.86
CA ASN A 186 -14.66 -6.30 25.57
C ASN A 186 -14.84 -7.40 26.64
N GLY A 187 -14.11 -7.31 27.75
CA GLY A 187 -14.06 -8.32 28.81
C GLY A 187 -13.13 -9.50 28.51
N GLY A 188 -12.66 -10.16 29.57
CA GLY A 188 -11.80 -11.35 29.48
C GLY A 188 -10.44 -11.08 28.83
N ASN A 189 -9.81 -9.93 29.11
CA ASN A 189 -8.52 -9.50 28.54
C ASN A 189 -8.52 -9.36 27.01
N ARG A 190 -9.69 -9.12 26.40
CA ARG A 190 -9.83 -8.84 24.97
C ARG A 190 -10.20 -7.39 24.76
N TYR A 191 -9.57 -6.78 23.76
CA TYR A 191 -9.78 -5.37 23.44
C TYR A 191 -10.05 -5.21 21.95
N THR A 192 -10.80 -4.18 21.59
CA THR A 192 -10.94 -3.70 20.22
C THR A 192 -10.11 -2.44 20.06
N LEU A 193 -9.25 -2.41 19.05
CA LEU A 193 -8.42 -1.25 18.72
C LEU A 193 -8.86 -0.67 17.36
N ASP A 194 -9.12 0.63 17.29
CA ASP A 194 -9.37 1.32 16.01
C ASP A 194 -8.09 1.98 15.48
N LEU A 195 -7.27 1.19 14.77
CA LEU A 195 -6.03 1.69 14.17
C LEU A 195 -6.28 2.89 13.24
N HIS A 196 -7.36 2.85 12.50
CA HIS A 196 -7.66 3.89 11.53
C HIS A 196 -7.96 5.22 12.22
N ARG A 197 -8.75 5.21 13.29
CA ARG A 197 -9.03 6.43 14.05
C ARG A 197 -7.79 6.95 14.79
N THR A 198 -6.94 6.05 15.29
CA THR A 198 -5.64 6.45 15.85
C THR A 198 -4.74 7.15 14.83
N ASN A 199 -4.63 6.62 13.60
CA ASN A 199 -3.83 7.27 12.56
C ASN A 199 -4.46 8.58 12.06
N LEU A 200 -5.80 8.69 12.02
CA LEU A 200 -6.50 9.94 11.73
C LEU A 200 -6.13 11.03 12.75
N ASP A 201 -6.20 10.72 14.04
CA ASP A 201 -5.82 11.65 15.11
C ASP A 201 -4.35 12.07 14.98
N GLN A 202 -3.46 11.13 14.68
CA GLN A 202 -2.03 11.43 14.46
C GLN A 202 -1.78 12.40 13.30
N LEU A 203 -2.54 12.32 12.22
CA LEU A 203 -2.44 13.26 11.10
C LEU A 203 -2.92 14.66 11.50
N ILE A 204 -4.03 14.74 12.23
CA ILE A 204 -4.57 16.02 12.74
C ILE A 204 -3.58 16.65 13.72
N GLU A 205 -3.03 15.87 14.64
CA GLU A 205 -1.99 16.31 15.59
C GLU A 205 -0.68 16.73 14.90
N ALA A 206 -0.40 16.20 13.71
CA ALA A 206 0.72 16.61 12.87
C ALA A 206 0.47 17.94 12.14
N GLY A 207 -0.74 18.51 12.25
CA GLY A 207 -1.12 19.79 11.65
C GLY A 207 -1.88 19.68 10.33
N VAL A 208 -2.25 18.47 9.88
CA VAL A 208 -3.06 18.31 8.67
C VAL A 208 -4.50 18.76 8.96
N ASN A 209 -5.01 19.68 8.16
CA ASN A 209 -6.40 20.13 8.27
C ASN A 209 -7.36 18.95 8.06
N ASN A 210 -8.30 18.76 8.98
CA ASN A 210 -9.25 17.63 8.93
C ASN A 210 -10.05 17.56 7.60
N GLU A 211 -10.35 18.71 6.99
CA GLU A 211 -11.00 18.78 5.67
C GLU A 211 -10.15 18.25 4.50
N ASN A 212 -8.83 18.16 4.67
CA ASN A 212 -7.91 17.59 3.70
C ASN A 212 -7.65 16.09 3.96
N ILE A 213 -8.35 15.47 4.93
CA ILE A 213 -8.22 14.04 5.22
C ILE A 213 -9.51 13.34 4.78
N SER A 214 -9.36 12.42 3.84
CA SER A 214 -10.43 11.50 3.41
C SER A 214 -10.06 10.07 3.78
N PHE A 215 -11.02 9.15 3.75
CA PHE A 215 -10.76 7.75 4.06
C PHE A 215 -11.78 6.78 3.47
N ASP A 216 -11.35 5.54 3.30
CA ASP A 216 -12.23 4.42 2.93
C ASP A 216 -12.84 3.77 4.18
N THR A 217 -14.15 3.52 4.14
CA THR A 217 -14.90 2.89 5.23
C THR A 217 -14.87 1.36 5.17
N LYS A 218 -14.32 0.76 4.10
CA LYS A 218 -14.25 -0.70 3.92
C LYS A 218 -13.33 -1.32 4.97
N CYS A 219 -13.79 -2.44 5.53
CA CYS A 219 -12.96 -3.32 6.36
C CYS A 219 -12.39 -4.45 5.52
N THR A 220 -11.06 -4.60 5.47
CA THR A 220 -10.39 -5.69 4.74
C THR A 220 -10.84 -7.07 5.21
N CYS A 221 -10.96 -7.28 6.53
CA CYS A 221 -11.38 -8.55 7.11
C CYS A 221 -12.83 -8.90 6.78
N CYS A 222 -13.71 -7.90 6.82
CA CYS A 222 -15.13 -8.13 6.59
C CYS A 222 -15.49 -8.04 5.07
N SER A 223 -14.56 -7.60 4.20
CA SER A 223 -14.74 -7.58 2.75
C SER A 223 -14.92 -8.98 2.18
N LYS A 224 -15.90 -9.12 1.27
CA LYS A 224 -16.14 -10.36 0.51
C LYS A 224 -15.51 -10.31 -0.88
N ASN A 225 -15.08 -9.14 -1.32
CA ASN A 225 -14.52 -8.92 -2.65
C ASN A 225 -13.05 -8.54 -2.51
N GLY A 226 -12.18 -9.46 -2.95
CA GLY A 226 -10.82 -9.18 -3.41
C GLY A 226 -9.75 -8.74 -2.40
N LEU A 227 -10.09 -7.88 -1.45
CA LEU A 227 -9.19 -7.35 -0.43
C LEU A 227 -8.68 -8.46 0.49
N HIS A 228 -7.35 -8.56 0.60
CA HIS A 228 -6.68 -9.51 1.48
C HIS A 228 -6.71 -9.05 2.92
N SER A 229 -6.93 -10.01 3.81
CA SER A 229 -6.93 -9.80 5.24
C SER A 229 -6.15 -10.92 5.92
N PHE A 230 -5.11 -10.55 6.66
CA PHE A 230 -4.34 -11.51 7.45
C PHE A 230 -5.15 -12.03 8.63
N ARG A 231 -6.03 -11.21 9.22
CA ARG A 231 -6.96 -11.61 10.28
C ARG A 231 -7.91 -12.69 9.81
N ARG A 232 -8.44 -12.56 8.59
CA ARG A 232 -9.37 -13.55 8.02
C ARG A 232 -8.66 -14.80 7.53
N ASP A 233 -7.58 -14.63 6.77
CA ASP A 233 -7.00 -15.72 5.97
C ASP A 233 -5.66 -16.23 6.54
N THR A 234 -5.09 -15.57 7.55
CA THR A 234 -3.82 -15.94 8.22
C THR A 234 -2.67 -16.14 7.22
N ASP A 235 -1.96 -17.27 7.30
CA ASP A 235 -0.86 -17.61 6.41
C ASP A 235 -1.29 -17.76 4.94
N ALA A 236 -2.59 -17.86 4.67
CA ALA A 236 -3.16 -17.89 3.32
C ALA A 236 -3.45 -16.51 2.74
N ALA A 237 -3.34 -15.43 3.53
CA ALA A 237 -3.61 -14.08 3.06
C ALA A 237 -2.59 -13.63 2.00
N GLY A 238 -3.10 -13.14 0.86
CA GLY A 238 -2.31 -12.40 -0.11
C GLY A 238 -1.94 -11.00 0.41
N ARG A 239 -1.61 -10.09 -0.51
CA ARG A 239 -1.35 -8.68 -0.19
C ARG A 239 -2.14 -7.76 -1.10
N ASN A 240 -2.61 -6.66 -0.51
CA ASN A 240 -3.08 -5.49 -1.22
C ASN A 240 -1.87 -4.60 -1.48
N ILE A 241 -1.58 -4.30 -2.73
CA ILE A 241 -0.48 -3.43 -3.15
C ILE A 241 -1.06 -2.02 -3.34
N CYS A 242 -0.55 -1.09 -2.55
CA CYS A 242 -0.91 0.31 -2.65
C CYS A 242 0.16 1.02 -3.47
N PHE A 243 -0.27 1.81 -4.44
CA PHE A 243 0.57 2.65 -5.27
C PHE A 243 0.19 4.11 -5.12
N LEU A 244 1.20 4.99 -5.14
CA LEU A 244 0.99 6.43 -5.18
C LEU A 244 1.92 7.07 -6.19
N ARG A 245 1.34 7.73 -7.20
CA ARG A 245 2.08 8.53 -8.19
C ARG A 245 1.51 9.95 -8.29
N GLY A 246 2.35 10.90 -8.66
CA GLY A 246 1.89 12.21 -9.13
C GLY A 246 1.25 12.06 -10.51
N MET A 247 0.27 12.91 -10.84
CA MET A 247 -0.27 13.01 -12.20
C MET A 247 0.51 14.08 -12.97
N ASN A 248 0.97 13.76 -14.18
CA ASN A 248 1.48 14.79 -15.08
C ASN A 248 0.32 15.48 -15.82
N ASN A 249 0.51 16.72 -16.27
CA ASN A 249 -0.50 17.43 -17.08
C ASN A 249 -0.88 16.69 -18.38
N SER A 250 -0.09 15.69 -18.81
CA SER A 250 -0.39 14.80 -19.94
C SER A 250 -1.37 13.68 -19.63
N ASP A 251 -1.58 13.35 -18.35
CA ASP A 251 -2.38 12.19 -17.91
C ASP A 251 -3.84 12.58 -17.64
N SER A 252 -4.19 13.87 -17.74
CA SER A 252 -5.53 14.42 -17.50
C SER A 252 -6.45 14.37 -18.74
N SER A 253 -6.01 13.72 -19.82
CA SER A 253 -6.71 13.71 -21.12
C SER A 253 -7.02 12.30 -21.63
N VAL A 254 -7.54 11.43 -20.76
CA VAL A 254 -8.16 10.15 -21.16
C VAL A 254 -9.56 10.05 -20.58
#